data_AF-A0A953X383-F1
#
_entry.id   AF-A0A953X383-F1
#
_cell.length_a   1.000
_cell.length_b   1.000
_cell.length_c   1.000
_cell.angle_alpha   90.00
_cell.angle_beta   90.00
_cell.angle_gamma   90.00
#
_symmetry.space_group_name_H-M   'P 1'
#
loop_
_entity.id
_entity.type
_entity.pdbx_description
1 polymer ?
#
loop_
_entity_poly.entity_id
_entity_poly.type
_entity_poly.pdbx_seq_one_letter_code
_entity_poly.pdbx_strand_id
1 'polypeptide(L)'
;MRNSWVSCAALVGAVLGGCQAPADAPADRQADMQVDGQAAAASLCADDGPVFAGTTTCVGRSVNFMDQDALAALPQPRDGCDWAPQETMIGDGEALLFMGAVCKDVPTGFSYDDGKLAYASGDLFVKGQSAVVEVFDTPEDDALAPLRAMIAALPPAEQSGCVIQPYGVDGAPAGAIGIGPTAAARAAAPQDQPNAYCGAYGLNEDESNFWLVRQGKAMFFRLGQEAQDIAPGTMTLMVRDENGDWSAAPDPRGPLAECYLEVEGSVYLDGVCEANVDADGSFQVFGKDYFAYASSLDDGKFNVSWNADPANSHAAALVGEDFTEQDGCLVGANGKVCRWDLGTRPKD
;
A
#
# COMPACT_ATOMS: atom_id res chain seq x y z
N MET A 1 -32.83 -23.12 31.83
CA MET A 1 -33.27 -22.05 32.75
C MET A 1 -33.70 -20.88 31.90
N ARG A 2 -34.97 -20.48 32.03
CA ARG A 2 -35.59 -19.36 31.33
C ARG A 2 -35.04 -18.05 31.90
N ASN A 3 -34.67 -17.09 31.06
CA ASN A 3 -34.70 -15.69 31.46
C ASN A 3 -35.47 -14.87 30.42
N SER A 4 -36.34 -14.05 30.99
CA SER A 4 -37.46 -13.35 30.38
C SER A 4 -37.20 -11.84 30.46
N TRP A 5 -37.57 -11.13 29.38
CA TRP A 5 -38.13 -9.76 29.36
C TRP A 5 -37.12 -8.63 29.65
N VAL A 6 -37.18 -7.45 29.03
CA VAL A 6 -38.29 -6.49 28.96
C VAL A 6 -38.15 -5.58 27.73
N SER A 7 -39.25 -5.38 27.00
CA SER A 7 -39.45 -4.31 26.02
C SER A 7 -39.80 -2.99 26.72
N CYS A 8 -39.23 -1.88 26.28
CA CYS A 8 -39.77 -0.54 26.56
C CYS A 8 -40.20 0.12 25.24
N ALA A 9 -41.45 0.56 25.24
CA ALA A 9 -42.10 1.31 24.18
C ALA A 9 -42.26 2.78 24.57
N ALA A 10 -42.53 3.59 23.54
CA ALA A 10 -43.13 4.93 23.54
C ALA A 10 -42.21 6.13 23.84
N LEU A 11 -42.13 7.08 22.90
CA LEU A 11 -43.09 8.19 22.86
C LEU A 11 -43.05 8.95 21.53
N VAL A 12 -44.25 9.16 20.98
CA VAL A 12 -44.56 10.03 19.85
C VAL A 12 -44.70 11.46 20.38
N GLY A 13 -43.96 12.40 19.81
CA GLY A 13 -44.12 13.83 20.04
C GLY A 13 -44.25 14.55 18.71
N ALA A 14 -45.49 14.78 18.28
CA ALA A 14 -45.82 15.67 17.17
C ALA A 14 -45.86 17.12 17.68
N VAL A 15 -45.08 18.01 17.06
CA VAL A 15 -45.27 19.46 17.20
C VAL A 15 -45.53 20.03 15.80
N LEU A 16 -46.75 20.52 15.63
CA LEU A 16 -47.19 21.35 14.52
C LEU A 16 -46.92 22.82 14.86
N GLY A 17 -46.55 23.60 13.85
CA GLY A 17 -46.88 25.02 13.79
C GLY A 17 -45.71 25.99 13.75
N GLY A 18 -45.51 26.64 12.60
CA GLY A 18 -44.61 27.78 12.46
C GLY A 18 -44.44 28.23 11.01
N CYS A 19 -45.47 28.82 10.42
CA CYS A 19 -45.32 29.61 9.20
C CYS A 19 -44.53 30.89 9.50
N GLN A 20 -43.41 31.12 8.79
CA GLN A 20 -42.90 32.46 8.57
C GLN A 20 -42.23 32.56 7.20
N ALA A 21 -42.64 33.59 6.47
CA ALA A 21 -42.37 33.89 5.08
C ALA A 21 -40.98 34.56 4.89
N PRO A 22 -40.55 34.85 3.66
CA PRO A 22 -39.15 34.95 3.27
C PRO A 22 -38.52 36.29 3.65
N ALA A 23 -37.25 36.27 4.01
CA ALA A 23 -36.40 37.45 3.98
C ALA A 23 -35.54 37.38 2.71
N ASP A 24 -35.78 38.34 1.82
CA ASP A 24 -34.97 38.62 0.65
C ASP A 24 -33.50 38.86 1.07
N ALA A 25 -32.63 37.91 0.76
CA ALA A 25 -31.19 38.10 0.82
C ALA A 25 -30.73 38.69 -0.52
N PRO A 26 -29.94 39.78 -0.52
CA PRO A 26 -29.45 40.37 -1.75
C PRO A 26 -28.51 39.39 -2.48
N ALA A 27 -28.89 39.07 -3.71
CA ALA A 27 -27.99 38.58 -4.73
C ALA A 27 -26.93 39.64 -5.06
N ASP A 28 -25.82 39.17 -5.63
CA ASP A 28 -24.73 39.94 -6.25
C ASP A 28 -23.70 40.59 -5.33
N ARG A 29 -22.62 39.84 -5.06
CA ARG A 29 -21.20 40.25 -5.25
C ARG A 29 -20.25 39.15 -4.74
N GLN A 30 -20.08 38.07 -5.49
CA GLN A 30 -18.99 37.11 -5.29
C GLN A 30 -18.29 36.68 -6.59
N ALA A 31 -18.45 37.43 -7.69
CA ALA A 31 -17.93 37.03 -9.00
C ALA A 31 -16.58 37.67 -9.42
N ASP A 32 -16.01 38.64 -8.68
CA ASP A 32 -14.86 39.43 -9.19
C ASP A 32 -13.54 39.29 -8.40
N MET A 33 -13.34 38.21 -7.62
CA MET A 33 -12.07 37.98 -6.90
C MET A 33 -11.30 36.71 -7.34
N GLN A 34 -11.62 36.13 -8.50
CA GLN A 34 -10.93 34.92 -8.99
C GLN A 34 -9.86 35.15 -10.06
N VAL A 35 -9.63 36.37 -10.55
CA VAL A 35 -8.71 36.58 -11.69
C VAL A 35 -7.26 36.90 -11.25
N ASP A 36 -7.04 37.49 -10.07
CA ASP A 36 -5.69 37.91 -9.65
C ASP A 36 -4.86 36.82 -8.96
N GLY A 37 -5.48 35.74 -8.47
CA GLY A 37 -4.76 34.63 -7.81
C GLY A 37 -4.02 33.70 -8.78
N GLN A 38 -4.46 33.64 -10.03
CA GLN A 38 -3.93 32.71 -11.04
C GLN A 38 -2.58 33.18 -11.61
N ALA A 39 -2.32 34.50 -11.62
CA ALA A 39 -1.06 35.07 -12.10
C ALA A 39 0.10 34.92 -11.09
N ALA A 40 -0.18 34.90 -9.79
CA ALA A 40 0.84 34.72 -8.75
C ALA A 40 1.31 33.26 -8.62
N ALA A 41 0.43 32.28 -8.86
CA ALA A 41 0.82 30.86 -8.88
C ALA A 41 1.75 30.53 -10.06
N ALA A 42 1.59 31.22 -11.20
CA ALA A 42 2.45 31.04 -12.38
C ALA A 42 3.92 31.45 -12.14
N SER A 43 4.25 32.24 -11.10
CA SER A 43 5.64 32.59 -10.80
C SER A 43 6.38 31.55 -9.97
N LEU A 44 5.67 30.63 -9.30
CA LEU A 44 6.29 29.63 -8.41
C LEU A 44 6.90 28.45 -9.19
N CYS A 45 6.34 28.15 -10.36
CA CYS A 45 6.67 26.97 -11.17
C CYS A 45 7.02 27.36 -12.61
N ALA A 46 7.95 28.30 -12.78
CA ALA A 46 8.23 28.92 -14.08
C ALA A 46 8.45 27.93 -15.25
N ASP A 47 8.99 26.73 -14.97
CA ASP A 47 9.23 25.67 -15.98
C ASP A 47 8.49 24.34 -15.67
N ASP A 48 7.76 24.27 -14.56
CA ASP A 48 7.23 23.01 -14.01
C ASP A 48 5.69 22.91 -14.08
N GLY A 49 5.08 23.79 -14.88
CA GLY A 49 3.64 23.79 -15.13
C GLY A 49 2.81 24.33 -13.95
N PRO A 50 1.52 23.95 -13.85
CA PRO A 50 0.66 24.41 -12.76
C PRO A 50 1.09 23.81 -11.40
N VAL A 51 0.53 24.35 -10.33
CA VAL A 51 0.62 23.75 -8.98
C VAL A 51 -0.59 22.87 -8.70
N PHE A 52 -0.39 21.82 -7.92
CA PHE A 52 -1.51 21.08 -7.33
C PHE A 52 -2.27 21.96 -6.32
N ALA A 53 -3.58 21.74 -6.21
CA ALA A 53 -4.43 22.58 -5.37
C ALA A 53 -4.24 22.31 -3.87
N GLY A 54 -3.95 21.06 -3.48
CA GLY A 54 -3.78 20.65 -2.09
C GLY A 54 -2.38 20.91 -1.57
N THR A 55 -1.36 20.32 -2.21
CA THR A 55 0.02 20.43 -1.76
C THR A 55 0.72 21.72 -2.22
N THR A 56 0.15 22.45 -3.18
CA THR A 56 0.80 23.60 -3.85
C THR A 56 2.13 23.28 -4.55
N THR A 57 2.44 21.98 -4.70
CA THR A 57 3.64 21.49 -5.40
C THR A 57 3.48 21.64 -6.90
N CYS A 58 4.56 22.01 -7.61
CA CYS A 58 4.56 22.07 -9.08
C CYS A 58 4.32 20.67 -9.67
N VAL A 59 3.35 20.55 -10.59
CA VAL A 59 2.98 19.27 -11.23
C VAL A 59 4.19 18.62 -11.90
N GLY A 60 5.02 19.39 -12.62
CA GLY A 60 6.22 18.87 -13.29
C GLY A 60 7.31 18.38 -12.33
N ARG A 61 7.40 18.93 -11.11
CA ARG A 61 8.36 18.46 -10.09
C ARG A 61 7.85 17.29 -9.28
N SER A 62 6.54 17.07 -9.27
CA SER A 62 5.90 16.09 -8.41
C SER A 62 6.37 14.65 -8.68
N VAL A 63 6.76 14.35 -9.92
CA VAL A 63 7.33 13.06 -10.32
C VAL A 63 8.63 12.72 -9.57
N ASN A 64 9.35 13.70 -9.04
CA ASN A 64 10.57 13.47 -8.24
C ASN A 64 10.27 12.87 -6.86
N PHE A 65 9.01 12.93 -6.41
CA PHE A 65 8.56 12.27 -5.18
C PHE A 65 8.07 10.85 -5.43
N MET A 66 7.86 10.46 -6.69
CA MET A 66 7.34 9.15 -7.05
C MET A 66 8.47 8.11 -7.17
N ASP A 67 8.09 6.84 -7.10
CA ASP A 67 8.99 5.73 -7.38
C ASP A 67 9.47 5.80 -8.83
N GLN A 68 10.78 5.96 -9.02
CA GLN A 68 11.40 6.17 -10.33
C GLN A 68 11.39 4.92 -11.19
N ASP A 69 11.48 3.74 -10.59
CA ASP A 69 11.41 2.47 -11.30
C ASP A 69 9.98 2.21 -11.78
N ALA A 70 8.99 2.55 -10.96
CA ALA A 70 7.58 2.50 -11.36
C ALA A 70 7.25 3.49 -12.49
N LEU A 71 7.84 4.70 -12.47
CA LEU A 71 7.71 5.67 -13.57
C LEU A 71 8.35 5.15 -14.86
N ALA A 72 9.53 4.54 -14.77
CA ALA A 72 10.20 3.94 -15.92
C ALA A 72 9.46 2.72 -16.48
N ALA A 73 8.71 2.02 -15.63
CA ALA A 73 7.91 0.84 -15.96
C ALA A 73 6.44 1.14 -16.31
N LEU A 74 6.07 2.42 -16.52
CA LEU A 74 4.70 2.77 -16.90
C LEU A 74 4.27 2.02 -18.16
N PRO A 75 3.10 1.33 -18.14
CA PRO A 75 2.57 0.72 -19.35
C PRO A 75 2.19 1.81 -20.35
N GLN A 76 2.10 1.44 -21.63
CA GLN A 76 1.54 2.36 -22.63
C GLN A 76 0.11 2.72 -22.24
N PRO A 77 -0.25 4.01 -22.14
CA PRO A 77 -1.62 4.41 -21.88
C PRO A 77 -2.50 3.96 -23.07
N ARG A 78 -3.80 3.82 -22.82
CA ARG A 78 -4.78 3.51 -23.87
C ARG A 78 -4.74 4.57 -24.98
N ASP A 79 -5.04 4.16 -26.23
CA ASP A 79 -5.17 5.08 -27.37
C ASP A 79 -6.01 6.33 -27.02
N GLY A 80 -5.41 7.50 -27.19
CA GLY A 80 -6.05 8.79 -26.90
C GLY A 80 -5.98 9.23 -25.43
N CYS A 81 -5.14 8.57 -24.63
CA CYS A 81 -4.84 8.95 -23.26
C CYS A 81 -3.33 9.17 -23.07
N ASP A 82 -2.98 10.01 -22.11
CA ASP A 82 -1.60 10.22 -21.66
C ASP A 82 -1.50 10.04 -20.14
N TRP A 83 -0.33 9.65 -19.62
CA TRP A 83 -0.08 9.64 -18.19
C TRP A 83 0.26 11.06 -17.70
N ALA A 84 -0.41 11.51 -16.65
CA ALA A 84 -0.07 12.77 -15.99
C ALA A 84 -0.09 12.62 -14.45
N PRO A 85 0.75 13.38 -13.73
CA PRO A 85 0.70 13.40 -12.27
C PRO A 85 -0.66 13.94 -11.77
N GLN A 86 -1.20 13.27 -10.75
CA GLN A 86 -2.45 13.58 -10.08
C GLN A 86 -2.23 13.66 -8.57
N GLU A 87 -3.14 14.36 -7.90
CA GLU A 87 -3.13 14.51 -6.45
C GLU A 87 -4.50 14.12 -5.88
N THR A 88 -4.51 13.48 -4.72
CA THR A 88 -5.71 13.35 -3.89
C THR A 88 -5.38 13.58 -2.43
N MET A 89 -6.05 14.55 -1.81
CA MET A 89 -5.94 14.78 -0.37
C MET A 89 -6.61 13.64 0.40
N ILE A 90 -5.88 13.06 1.36
CA ILE A 90 -6.40 11.95 2.20
C ILE A 90 -6.47 12.31 3.70
N GLY A 91 -6.05 13.52 4.07
CA GLY A 91 -6.12 14.02 5.43
C GLY A 91 -5.66 15.47 5.54
N ASP A 92 -5.67 16.01 6.75
CA ASP A 92 -5.00 17.29 6.99
C ASP A 92 -3.48 17.06 7.03
N GLY A 93 -2.77 17.60 6.04
CA GLY A 93 -1.33 17.41 5.91
C GLY A 93 -0.92 16.08 5.27
N GLU A 94 -1.85 15.32 4.69
CA GLU A 94 -1.55 14.10 3.91
C GLU A 94 -2.19 14.17 2.52
N ALA A 95 -1.41 13.81 1.49
CA ALA A 95 -1.88 13.71 0.12
C ALA A 95 -1.26 12.48 -0.56
N LEU A 96 -1.95 11.91 -1.55
CA LEU A 96 -1.39 10.92 -2.45
C LEU A 96 -1.07 11.57 -3.79
N LEU A 97 0.17 11.41 -4.23
CA LEU A 97 0.59 11.70 -5.60
C LEU A 97 0.65 10.41 -6.38
N PHE A 98 0.13 10.40 -7.61
CA PHE A 98 0.17 9.21 -8.47
C PHE A 98 0.11 9.61 -9.95
N MET A 99 0.50 8.72 -10.85
CA MET A 99 0.24 8.87 -12.28
C MET A 99 -1.17 8.36 -12.60
N GLY A 100 -2.01 9.25 -13.12
CA GLY A 100 -3.35 8.94 -13.62
C GLY A 100 -3.47 9.23 -15.11
N ALA A 101 -4.31 8.48 -15.80
CA ALA A 101 -4.56 8.67 -17.22
C ALA A 101 -5.40 9.94 -17.43
N VAL A 102 -5.03 10.73 -18.44
CA VAL A 102 -5.79 11.86 -18.95
C VAL A 102 -6.30 11.48 -20.32
N CYS A 103 -7.60 11.22 -20.43
CA CYS A 103 -8.24 10.82 -21.67
C CYS A 103 -9.20 11.93 -22.11
N LYS A 104 -9.07 12.41 -23.35
CA LYS A 104 -9.89 13.54 -23.87
C LYS A 104 -9.90 14.76 -22.93
N ASP A 105 -8.73 15.13 -22.41
CA ASP A 105 -8.54 16.23 -21.46
C ASP A 105 -9.27 16.06 -20.10
N VAL A 106 -9.75 14.84 -19.78
CA VAL A 106 -10.36 14.52 -18.48
C VAL A 106 -9.34 13.72 -17.65
N PRO A 107 -8.76 14.33 -16.60
CA PRO A 107 -7.85 13.62 -15.72
C PRO A 107 -8.60 12.63 -14.82
N THR A 108 -7.99 11.47 -14.63
CA THR A 108 -8.38 10.51 -13.60
C THR A 108 -8.07 11.09 -12.23
N GLY A 109 -9.05 11.14 -11.34
CA GLY A 109 -8.88 11.70 -10.01
C GLY A 109 -9.77 11.03 -8.99
N PHE A 110 -9.36 11.04 -7.73
CA PHE A 110 -10.08 10.38 -6.64
C PHE A 110 -10.73 11.37 -5.68
N SER A 111 -11.81 10.90 -5.06
CA SER A 111 -12.30 11.41 -3.79
C SER A 111 -11.91 10.42 -2.71
N TYR A 112 -11.50 10.92 -1.56
CA TYR A 112 -11.17 10.13 -0.39
C TYR A 112 -12.25 10.27 0.70
N ASP A 113 -12.71 9.15 1.24
CA ASP A 113 -13.63 9.09 2.37
C ASP A 113 -13.39 7.81 3.18
N ASP A 114 -13.23 7.91 4.50
CA ASP A 114 -13.10 6.77 5.42
C ASP A 114 -12.12 5.66 4.95
N GLY A 115 -10.90 6.04 4.58
CA GLY A 115 -9.89 5.09 4.10
C GLY A 115 -10.12 4.61 2.67
N LYS A 116 -11.02 5.22 1.90
CA LYS A 116 -11.41 4.72 0.57
C LYS A 116 -11.25 5.78 -0.49
N LEU A 117 -10.60 5.42 -1.58
CA LEU A 117 -10.49 6.21 -2.80
C LEU A 117 -11.49 5.68 -3.83
N ALA A 118 -12.39 6.54 -4.27
CA ALA A 118 -13.33 6.28 -5.35
C ALA A 118 -13.15 7.31 -6.46
N TYR A 119 -13.43 6.95 -7.71
CA TYR A 119 -13.31 7.87 -8.84
C TYR A 119 -14.20 9.11 -8.65
N ALA A 120 -13.55 10.28 -8.62
CA ALA A 120 -14.19 11.59 -8.62
C ALA A 120 -14.26 12.18 -10.04
N SER A 121 -13.31 11.80 -10.90
CA SER A 121 -13.22 12.15 -12.32
C SER A 121 -12.50 11.04 -13.10
N GLY A 122 -12.75 10.98 -14.41
CA GLY A 122 -12.20 10.01 -15.35
C GLY A 122 -13.14 9.80 -16.53
N ASP A 123 -12.61 9.52 -17.72
CA ASP A 123 -13.43 9.19 -18.91
C ASP A 123 -13.81 7.71 -18.96
N LEU A 124 -13.03 6.84 -18.29
CA LEU A 124 -13.18 5.39 -18.38
C LEU A 124 -14.16 4.80 -17.35
N PHE A 125 -14.21 5.36 -16.14
CA PHE A 125 -15.02 4.82 -15.05
C PHE A 125 -16.09 5.79 -14.57
N VAL A 126 -17.19 5.23 -14.06
CA VAL A 126 -18.35 6.01 -13.61
C VAL A 126 -18.05 6.60 -12.23
N LYS A 127 -18.22 7.92 -12.11
CA LYS A 127 -18.11 8.64 -10.83
C LYS A 127 -19.02 8.01 -9.76
N GLY A 128 -18.48 7.85 -8.54
CA GLY A 128 -19.24 7.37 -7.39
C GLY A 128 -19.47 5.86 -7.35
N GLN A 129 -18.73 5.08 -8.15
CA GLN A 129 -18.62 3.63 -7.97
C GLN A 129 -17.90 3.27 -6.66
N SER A 130 -17.90 1.97 -6.34
CA SER A 130 -17.16 1.39 -5.20
C SER A 130 -15.71 1.86 -5.15
N ALA A 131 -15.15 1.87 -3.94
CA ALA A 131 -13.74 2.19 -3.71
C ALA A 131 -12.84 1.31 -4.58
N VAL A 132 -11.92 1.94 -5.31
CA VAL A 132 -10.91 1.25 -6.13
C VAL A 132 -9.59 1.09 -5.40
N VAL A 133 -9.34 1.93 -4.38
CA VAL A 133 -8.25 1.74 -3.44
C VAL A 133 -8.77 1.89 -2.02
N GLU A 134 -8.40 0.97 -1.15
CA GLU A 134 -8.62 1.07 0.29
C GLU A 134 -7.26 1.26 0.98
N VAL A 135 -7.15 2.28 1.83
CA VAL A 135 -5.92 2.72 2.49
C VAL A 135 -6.02 2.39 3.98
N PHE A 136 -5.03 1.68 4.48
CA PHE A 136 -4.92 1.25 5.87
C PHE A 136 -3.63 1.80 6.46
N ASP A 137 -3.69 2.29 7.70
CA ASP A 137 -2.47 2.59 8.46
C ASP A 137 -1.75 1.29 8.82
N THR A 138 -0.43 1.33 8.79
CA THR A 138 0.41 0.23 9.24
C THR A 138 1.18 0.64 10.50
N PRO A 139 1.20 -0.19 11.55
CA PRO A 139 2.10 0.00 12.68
C PRO A 139 3.57 0.10 12.24
N GLU A 140 4.38 0.86 12.99
CA GLU A 140 5.82 1.00 12.72
C GLU A 140 6.57 -0.33 12.82
N ASP A 141 6.09 -1.25 13.66
CA ASP A 141 6.72 -2.54 13.96
C ASP A 141 6.11 -3.73 13.18
N ASP A 142 5.05 -3.51 12.39
CA ASP A 142 4.44 -4.56 11.56
C ASP A 142 3.73 -3.96 10.33
N ALA A 143 4.45 -3.81 9.23
CA ALA A 143 3.90 -3.34 7.95
C ALA A 143 2.79 -4.24 7.39
N LEU A 144 2.80 -5.51 7.75
CA LEU A 144 1.85 -6.51 7.25
C LEU A 144 0.64 -6.69 8.17
N ALA A 145 0.55 -5.93 9.27
CA ALA A 145 -0.55 -6.04 10.24
C ALA A 145 -1.94 -5.93 9.57
N PRO A 146 -2.20 -4.98 8.63
CA PRO A 146 -3.51 -4.91 7.98
C PRO A 146 -3.87 -6.18 7.21
N LEU A 147 -2.91 -6.76 6.46
CA LEU A 147 -3.15 -7.99 5.70
C LEU A 147 -3.40 -9.18 6.62
N ARG A 148 -2.63 -9.31 7.71
CA ARG A 148 -2.83 -10.35 8.73
C ARG A 148 -4.19 -10.20 9.43
N ALA A 149 -4.64 -8.97 9.66
CA ALA A 149 -5.98 -8.71 10.20
C ALA A 149 -7.08 -9.17 9.24
N MET A 150 -6.90 -8.97 7.92
CA MET A 150 -7.84 -9.49 6.92
C MET A 150 -7.92 -11.02 6.94
N ILE A 151 -6.78 -11.72 7.06
CA ILE A 151 -6.77 -13.19 7.22
C ILE A 151 -7.47 -13.59 8.52
N ALA A 152 -7.16 -12.94 9.64
CA ALA A 152 -7.73 -13.27 10.94
C ALA A 152 -9.27 -13.05 11.01
N ALA A 153 -9.81 -12.16 10.17
CA ALA A 153 -11.24 -11.91 10.05
C ALA A 153 -12.00 -12.97 9.24
N LEU A 154 -11.30 -13.84 8.50
CA LEU A 154 -11.92 -14.92 7.73
C LEU A 154 -12.51 -16.01 8.65
N PRO A 155 -13.48 -16.81 8.16
CA PRO A 155 -13.91 -18.01 8.86
C PRO A 155 -12.72 -18.92 9.23
N PRO A 156 -12.65 -19.52 10.44
CA PRO A 156 -11.48 -20.29 10.87
C PRO A 156 -11.03 -21.41 9.92
N ALA A 157 -11.97 -22.00 9.16
CA ALA A 157 -11.68 -23.03 8.18
C ALA A 157 -10.91 -22.51 6.95
N GLU A 158 -11.04 -21.22 6.63
CA GLU A 158 -10.37 -20.58 5.49
C GLU A 158 -9.00 -20.02 5.87
N GLN A 159 -8.80 -19.62 7.13
CA GLN A 159 -7.56 -18.96 7.60
C GLN A 159 -6.30 -19.78 7.29
N SER A 160 -6.31 -21.09 7.55
CA SER A 160 -5.16 -21.96 7.29
C SER A 160 -4.85 -22.16 5.80
N GLY A 161 -5.80 -21.81 4.93
CA GLY A 161 -5.64 -21.84 3.49
C GLY A 161 -5.02 -20.57 2.91
N CYS A 162 -4.78 -19.54 3.71
CA CYS A 162 -4.40 -18.21 3.25
C CYS A 162 -2.98 -17.81 3.69
N VAL A 163 -2.24 -17.18 2.79
CA VAL A 163 -0.87 -16.72 3.02
C VAL A 163 -0.63 -15.37 2.33
N ILE A 164 0.21 -14.52 2.93
CA ILE A 164 0.71 -13.30 2.29
C ILE A 164 1.90 -13.70 1.42
N GLN A 165 1.83 -13.41 0.14
CA GLN A 165 2.84 -13.79 -0.84
C GLN A 165 3.04 -12.71 -1.91
N PRO A 166 4.14 -12.72 -2.66
CA PRO A 166 4.26 -11.89 -3.86
C PRO A 166 3.05 -12.10 -4.77
N TYR A 167 2.52 -11.03 -5.36
CA TYR A 167 1.31 -11.13 -6.18
C TYR A 167 1.56 -11.93 -7.46
N GLY A 168 2.74 -11.78 -8.07
CA GLY A 168 3.25 -12.68 -9.11
C GLY A 168 2.49 -12.67 -10.44
N VAL A 169 1.61 -11.67 -10.66
CA VAL A 169 0.90 -11.49 -11.94
C VAL A 169 1.71 -10.55 -12.84
N ASP A 170 1.87 -10.94 -14.11
CA ASP A 170 2.57 -10.13 -15.11
C ASP A 170 1.92 -8.74 -15.24
N GLY A 171 2.75 -7.69 -15.21
CA GLY A 171 2.30 -6.30 -15.28
C GLY A 171 1.87 -5.69 -13.95
N ALA A 172 1.89 -6.45 -12.85
CA ALA A 172 1.73 -5.88 -11.52
C ALA A 172 2.93 -4.97 -11.17
N PRO A 173 2.71 -3.90 -10.38
CA PRO A 173 3.80 -3.05 -9.93
C PRO A 173 4.81 -3.82 -9.07
N ALA A 174 6.07 -3.38 -9.09
CA ALA A 174 7.08 -3.90 -8.18
C ALA A 174 6.62 -3.76 -6.73
N GLY A 175 6.91 -4.79 -5.92
CA GLY A 175 6.48 -4.84 -4.52
C GLY A 175 5.00 -5.20 -4.31
N ALA A 176 4.24 -5.51 -5.36
CA ALA A 176 2.87 -6.00 -5.21
C ALA A 176 2.83 -7.34 -4.46
N ILE A 177 2.00 -7.40 -3.43
CA ILE A 177 1.73 -8.62 -2.65
C ILE A 177 0.23 -8.94 -2.68
N GLY A 178 -0.12 -10.18 -2.38
CA GLY A 178 -1.50 -10.63 -2.29
C GLY A 178 -1.73 -11.52 -1.07
N ILE A 179 -3.00 -11.60 -0.63
CA ILE A 179 -3.46 -12.64 0.28
C ILE A 179 -4.00 -13.77 -0.59
N GLY A 180 -3.18 -14.78 -0.83
CA GLY A 180 -3.50 -15.88 -1.74
C GLY A 180 -3.63 -17.23 -1.05
N PRO A 181 -4.00 -18.27 -1.81
CA PRO A 181 -4.05 -19.62 -1.29
C PRO A 181 -2.64 -20.15 -1.00
N THR A 182 -2.50 -20.97 0.04
CA THR A 182 -1.33 -21.84 0.18
C THR A 182 -1.23 -22.80 -1.01
N ALA A 183 -0.05 -23.36 -1.27
CA ALA A 183 0.14 -24.35 -2.35
C ALA A 183 -0.84 -25.54 -2.24
N ALA A 184 -1.11 -26.01 -1.01
CA ALA A 184 -2.08 -27.07 -0.75
C ALA A 184 -3.52 -26.64 -1.06
N ALA A 185 -3.92 -25.44 -0.64
CA ALA A 185 -5.25 -24.90 -0.95
C ALA A 185 -5.44 -24.69 -2.46
N ARG A 186 -4.39 -24.21 -3.15
CA ARG A 186 -4.41 -24.04 -4.61
C ARG A 186 -4.55 -25.37 -5.34
N ALA A 187 -3.79 -26.40 -4.95
CA ALA A 187 -3.86 -27.72 -5.58
C ALA A 187 -5.23 -28.41 -5.41
N ALA A 188 -5.97 -28.06 -4.36
CA ALA A 188 -7.30 -28.61 -4.09
C ALA A 188 -8.43 -27.90 -4.87
N ALA A 189 -8.18 -26.69 -5.39
CA ALA A 189 -9.17 -25.90 -6.11
C ALA A 189 -9.36 -26.37 -7.57
N PRO A 190 -10.53 -26.12 -8.18
CA PRO A 190 -10.71 -26.29 -9.63
C PRO A 190 -9.65 -25.51 -10.41
N GLN A 191 -8.99 -26.16 -11.38
CA GLN A 191 -7.93 -25.56 -12.19
C GLN A 191 -8.44 -25.04 -13.55
N ASP A 192 -9.70 -25.32 -13.88
CA ASP A 192 -10.34 -25.02 -15.17
C ASP A 192 -11.23 -23.77 -15.14
N GLN A 193 -11.26 -23.07 -14.01
CA GLN A 193 -12.01 -21.83 -13.83
C GLN A 193 -11.23 -20.85 -12.96
N PRO A 194 -11.50 -19.54 -13.09
CA PRO A 194 -11.04 -18.54 -12.13
C PRO A 194 -11.56 -18.85 -10.73
N ASN A 195 -10.72 -18.62 -9.72
CA ASN A 195 -11.05 -18.78 -8.32
C ASN A 195 -10.86 -17.47 -7.55
N ALA A 196 -11.68 -17.28 -6.53
CA ALA A 196 -11.47 -16.28 -5.50
C ALA A 196 -11.02 -16.98 -4.20
N TYR A 197 -9.99 -16.45 -3.57
CA TYR A 197 -9.40 -16.98 -2.35
C TYR A 197 -9.38 -15.90 -1.26
N CYS A 198 -9.47 -16.33 0.00
CA CYS A 198 -9.15 -15.48 1.14
C CYS A 198 -10.00 -14.21 1.30
N GLY A 199 -11.28 -14.31 0.95
CA GLY A 199 -12.28 -13.26 1.14
C GLY A 199 -12.14 -12.07 0.19
N ALA A 200 -12.77 -10.94 0.54
CA ALA A 200 -12.89 -9.76 -0.33
C ALA A 200 -11.57 -8.98 -0.54
N TYR A 201 -10.53 -9.33 0.21
CA TYR A 201 -9.20 -8.70 0.16
C TYR A 201 -8.11 -9.66 -0.34
N GLY A 202 -8.49 -10.86 -0.74
CA GLY A 202 -7.59 -11.87 -1.26
C GLY A 202 -7.51 -11.89 -2.77
N LEU A 203 -6.78 -12.89 -3.26
CA LEU A 203 -6.60 -13.15 -4.68
C LEU A 203 -7.96 -13.45 -5.34
N ASN A 204 -8.28 -12.71 -6.40
CA ASN A 204 -9.37 -13.02 -7.30
C ASN A 204 -8.79 -13.18 -8.71
N GLU A 205 -8.83 -14.38 -9.28
CA GLU A 205 -8.23 -14.64 -10.60
C GLU A 205 -8.98 -13.96 -11.76
N ASP A 206 -10.18 -13.46 -11.49
CA ASP A 206 -10.97 -12.64 -12.41
C ASP A 206 -10.74 -11.13 -12.22
N GLU A 207 -9.88 -10.68 -11.31
CA GLU A 207 -9.69 -9.24 -11.06
C GLU A 207 -8.22 -8.93 -10.73
N SER A 208 -7.77 -7.73 -11.07
CA SER A 208 -6.47 -7.24 -10.62
C SER A 208 -6.57 -6.70 -9.18
N ASN A 209 -6.48 -7.62 -8.21
CA ASN A 209 -6.58 -7.32 -6.77
C ASN A 209 -5.26 -7.58 -6.06
N PHE A 210 -4.60 -6.53 -5.58
CA PHE A 210 -3.32 -6.66 -4.90
C PHE A 210 -3.12 -5.56 -3.87
N TRP A 211 -2.07 -5.71 -3.07
CA TRP A 211 -1.66 -4.79 -2.03
C TRP A 211 -0.33 -4.15 -2.38
N LEU A 212 -0.17 -2.87 -2.04
CA LEU A 212 1.12 -2.21 -1.90
C LEU A 212 1.28 -1.75 -0.47
N VAL A 213 2.46 -1.98 0.11
CA VAL A 213 2.77 -1.57 1.48
C VAL A 213 4.03 -0.72 1.44
N ARG A 214 3.88 0.56 1.80
CA ARG A 214 4.97 1.54 1.80
C ARG A 214 4.58 2.79 2.59
N GLN A 215 5.56 3.52 3.07
CA GLN A 215 5.39 4.85 3.67
C GLN A 215 4.33 4.87 4.79
N GLY A 216 4.36 3.86 5.67
CA GLY A 216 3.41 3.74 6.77
C GLY A 216 1.97 3.36 6.39
N LYS A 217 1.69 3.02 5.12
CA LYS A 217 0.36 2.61 4.66
C LYS A 217 0.39 1.23 3.97
N ALA A 218 -0.73 0.51 4.05
CA ALA A 218 -1.06 -0.61 3.19
C ALA A 218 -2.25 -0.20 2.31
N MET A 219 -2.12 -0.32 1.00
CA MET A 219 -3.11 0.10 0.02
C MET A 219 -3.59 -1.13 -0.76
N PHE A 220 -4.88 -1.45 -0.65
CA PHE A 220 -5.51 -2.52 -1.41
C PHE A 220 -6.15 -1.97 -2.68
N PHE A 221 -5.73 -2.46 -3.84
CA PHE A 221 -6.22 -2.05 -5.14
C PHE A 221 -7.24 -3.06 -5.68
N ARG A 222 -8.33 -2.57 -6.27
CA ARG A 222 -9.34 -3.36 -6.98
C ARG A 222 -9.58 -2.77 -8.37
N LEU A 223 -8.76 -3.19 -9.34
CA LEU A 223 -8.72 -2.54 -10.67
C LEU A 223 -9.53 -3.27 -11.74
N GLY A 224 -10.20 -4.38 -11.40
CA GLY A 224 -10.95 -5.19 -12.35
C GLY A 224 -10.05 -5.83 -13.42
N GLN A 225 -10.63 -6.19 -14.57
CA GLN A 225 -9.91 -6.73 -15.75
C GLN A 225 -9.62 -5.67 -16.83
N GLU A 226 -10.15 -4.46 -16.68
CA GLU A 226 -10.10 -3.44 -17.72
C GLU A 226 -8.75 -2.71 -17.74
N ALA A 227 -8.56 -1.87 -18.77
CA ALA A 227 -7.38 -1.01 -18.86
C ALA A 227 -7.30 -0.10 -17.63
N GLN A 228 -6.16 -0.13 -16.95
CA GLN A 228 -5.92 0.69 -15.78
C GLN A 228 -5.79 2.16 -16.19
N ASP A 229 -6.50 3.05 -15.49
CA ASP A 229 -6.42 4.51 -15.65
C ASP A 229 -5.59 5.16 -14.53
N ILE A 230 -4.97 4.35 -13.69
CA ILE A 230 -3.96 4.73 -12.71
C ILE A 230 -2.75 3.82 -12.84
N ALA A 231 -1.59 4.30 -12.40
CA ALA A 231 -0.39 3.47 -12.25
C ALA A 231 -0.09 3.28 -10.75
N PRO A 232 -0.59 2.20 -10.11
CA PRO A 232 -0.49 1.99 -8.67
C PRO A 232 0.94 2.05 -8.12
N GLY A 233 1.91 1.55 -8.89
CA GLY A 233 3.33 1.59 -8.52
C GLY A 233 3.86 3.01 -8.25
N THR A 234 3.24 4.04 -8.81
CA THR A 234 3.66 5.45 -8.65
C THR A 234 3.02 6.18 -7.46
N MET A 235 2.07 5.54 -6.76
CA MET A 235 1.28 6.17 -5.70
C MET A 235 2.09 6.46 -4.41
N THR A 236 2.59 7.68 -4.27
CA THR A 236 3.40 8.15 -3.15
C THR A 236 2.55 8.90 -2.12
N LEU A 237 2.70 8.58 -0.84
CA LEU A 237 2.22 9.40 0.26
C LEU A 237 3.11 10.64 0.43
N MET A 238 2.50 11.80 0.40
CA MET A 238 3.10 13.07 0.76
C MET A 238 2.60 13.50 2.13
N VAL A 239 3.51 14.01 2.95
CA VAL A 239 3.21 14.58 4.27
C VAL A 239 3.68 16.01 4.34
N ARG A 240 2.90 16.84 5.05
CA ARG A 240 3.23 18.22 5.36
C ARG A 240 3.91 18.29 6.71
N ASP A 241 5.09 18.88 6.77
CA ASP A 241 5.82 19.07 8.02
C ASP A 241 5.27 20.26 8.85
N GLU A 242 5.91 20.53 10.00
CA GLU A 242 5.53 21.63 10.89
C GLU A 242 5.72 23.03 10.27
N ASN A 243 6.56 23.16 9.24
CA ASN A 243 6.80 24.41 8.51
C ASN A 243 5.79 24.62 7.38
N GLY A 244 4.96 23.61 7.09
CA GLY A 244 4.03 23.62 5.97
C GLY A 244 4.65 23.09 4.67
N ASP A 245 5.89 22.59 4.70
CA ASP A 245 6.59 22.05 3.54
C ASP A 245 6.14 20.61 3.27
N TRP A 246 5.93 20.29 1.99
CA TRP A 246 5.52 18.97 1.55
C TRP A 246 6.72 18.14 1.11
N SER A 247 6.74 16.88 1.55
CA SER A 247 7.72 15.89 1.13
C SER A 247 7.10 14.52 1.03
N ALA A 248 7.74 13.61 0.29
CA ALA A 248 7.36 12.21 0.35
C ALA A 248 7.51 11.72 1.79
N ALA A 249 6.49 11.05 2.31
CA ALA A 249 6.55 10.43 3.61
C ALA A 249 7.75 9.47 3.64
N PRO A 250 8.60 9.56 4.67
CA PRO A 250 9.67 8.59 4.81
C PRO A 250 9.05 7.21 4.91
N ASP A 251 9.70 6.20 4.32
CA ASP A 251 9.46 4.84 4.75
C ASP A 251 10.42 4.58 5.91
N PRO A 252 9.96 4.58 7.18
CA PRO A 252 10.82 4.24 8.30
C PRO A 252 11.29 2.77 8.22
N ARG A 253 10.68 2.00 7.32
CA ARG A 253 10.97 0.59 7.10
C ARG A 253 11.68 0.41 5.76
N GLY A 254 12.50 -0.62 5.71
CA GLY A 254 13.09 -1.08 4.46
C GLY A 254 12.03 -1.73 3.56
N PRO A 255 12.39 -2.00 2.31
CA PRO A 255 11.50 -2.64 1.36
C PRO A 255 11.02 -4.00 1.88
N LEU A 256 9.79 -4.36 1.49
CA LEU A 256 9.35 -5.74 1.63
C LEU A 256 10.21 -6.66 0.76
N ALA A 257 10.45 -7.86 1.27
CA ALA A 257 11.28 -8.90 0.65
C ALA A 257 10.63 -10.27 0.84
N GLU A 258 11.11 -11.26 0.10
CA GLU A 258 10.94 -12.66 0.46
C GLU A 258 12.10 -13.07 1.36
N CYS A 259 11.79 -13.59 2.54
CA CYS A 259 12.77 -13.88 3.58
C CYS A 259 12.72 -15.34 3.98
N TYR A 260 13.87 -15.86 4.37
CA TYR A 260 14.01 -17.20 4.92
C TYR A 260 14.99 -17.19 6.10
N LEU A 261 14.60 -17.80 7.22
CA LEU A 261 15.47 -17.98 8.39
C LEU A 261 15.42 -19.45 8.82
N GLU A 262 16.56 -20.11 8.76
CA GLU A 262 16.77 -21.44 9.29
C GLU A 262 17.92 -21.44 10.29
N VAL A 263 17.68 -22.04 11.45
CA VAL A 263 18.66 -22.19 12.54
C VAL A 263 18.62 -23.65 12.99
N GLU A 264 19.79 -24.29 12.97
CA GLU A 264 19.98 -25.70 13.36
C GLU A 264 19.00 -26.66 12.65
N GLY A 265 18.70 -26.40 11.37
CA GLY A 265 17.79 -27.20 10.55
C GLY A 265 16.30 -26.94 10.77
N SER A 266 15.93 -26.00 11.64
CA SER A 266 14.54 -25.59 11.86
C SER A 266 14.27 -24.25 11.18
N VAL A 267 13.12 -24.14 10.49
CA VAL A 267 12.70 -22.92 9.80
C VAL A 267 11.83 -22.06 10.71
N TYR A 268 12.20 -20.78 10.85
CA TYR A 268 11.55 -19.81 11.74
C TYR A 268 10.89 -18.64 10.99
N LEU A 269 11.36 -18.35 9.79
CA LEU A 269 10.78 -17.36 8.89
C LEU A 269 10.79 -17.93 7.48
N ASP A 270 9.65 -17.87 6.79
CA ASP A 270 9.52 -18.26 5.39
C ASP A 270 8.35 -17.50 4.75
N GLY A 271 8.65 -16.56 3.86
CA GLY A 271 7.65 -15.77 3.15
C GLY A 271 7.95 -14.26 3.12
N VAL A 272 6.92 -13.45 2.89
CA VAL A 272 7.06 -11.99 2.81
C VAL A 272 7.41 -11.41 4.19
N CYS A 273 8.46 -10.60 4.24
CA CYS A 273 8.94 -9.93 5.45
C CYS A 273 9.49 -8.54 5.13
N GLU A 274 9.81 -7.74 6.14
CA GLU A 274 10.50 -6.47 5.96
C GLU A 274 12.01 -6.70 5.98
N ALA A 275 12.76 -6.02 5.11
CA ALA A 275 14.21 -6.14 5.09
C ALA A 275 14.92 -4.80 4.95
N ASN A 276 15.88 -4.54 5.84
CA ASN A 276 16.75 -3.36 5.82
C ASN A 276 18.15 -3.76 5.38
N VAL A 277 18.76 -3.03 4.43
CA VAL A 277 20.11 -3.35 3.94
C VAL A 277 21.07 -2.18 4.06
N ASP A 278 22.12 -2.48 4.80
CA ASP A 278 23.41 -1.82 4.96
C ASP A 278 24.07 -1.45 3.63
N ALA A 279 24.69 -0.27 3.51
CA ALA A 279 25.59 0.02 2.37
C ALA A 279 26.82 -0.92 2.33
N ASP A 280 27.16 -1.54 3.45
CA ASP A 280 28.23 -2.55 3.61
C ASP A 280 27.74 -3.98 3.35
N GLY A 281 26.47 -4.16 2.97
CA GLY A 281 25.85 -5.47 2.76
C GLY A 281 25.32 -6.12 4.04
N SER A 282 25.50 -5.51 5.22
CA SER A 282 24.77 -5.93 6.42
C SER A 282 23.26 -5.85 6.17
N PHE A 283 22.47 -6.71 6.80
CA PHE A 283 21.02 -6.60 6.66
C PHE A 283 20.25 -7.15 7.84
N GLN A 284 18.98 -6.77 7.90
CA GLN A 284 18.03 -7.22 8.91
C GLN A 284 16.79 -7.75 8.20
N VAL A 285 16.22 -8.85 8.69
CA VAL A 285 14.95 -9.41 8.21
C VAL A 285 13.97 -9.51 9.37
N PHE A 286 12.76 -8.99 9.19
CA PHE A 286 11.71 -8.93 10.21
C PHE A 286 10.48 -9.70 9.78
N GLY A 287 10.30 -10.88 10.38
CA GLY A 287 9.05 -11.62 10.34
C GLY A 287 8.07 -11.18 11.43
N LYS A 288 6.94 -11.89 11.51
CA LYS A 288 5.96 -11.66 12.58
C LYS A 288 6.51 -11.95 13.97
N ASP A 289 7.10 -13.14 14.13
CA ASP A 289 7.49 -13.69 15.41
C ASP A 289 9.02 -13.79 15.54
N TYR A 290 9.74 -13.84 14.42
CA TYR A 290 11.18 -14.03 14.38
C TYR A 290 11.86 -13.03 13.45
N PHE A 291 13.06 -12.62 13.83
CA PHE A 291 13.88 -11.71 13.05
C PHE A 291 15.36 -12.04 13.23
N ALA A 292 16.17 -11.65 12.25
CA ALA A 292 17.60 -11.89 12.25
C ALA A 292 18.37 -10.65 11.76
N TYR A 293 19.59 -10.51 12.29
CA TYR A 293 20.55 -9.49 11.94
C TYR A 293 21.78 -10.18 11.38
N ALA A 294 22.18 -9.76 10.19
CA ALA A 294 23.44 -10.12 9.58
C ALA A 294 24.34 -8.89 9.57
N SER A 295 25.50 -8.96 10.21
CA SER A 295 26.49 -7.89 10.13
C SER A 295 27.71 -8.35 9.36
N SER A 296 28.18 -7.50 8.44
CA SER A 296 29.40 -7.74 7.69
C SER A 296 30.59 -7.84 8.64
N LEU A 297 31.49 -8.78 8.36
CA LEU A 297 32.77 -8.96 9.01
C LEU A 297 33.88 -8.71 7.99
N ASP A 298 35.12 -8.70 8.48
CA ASP A 298 36.28 -8.77 7.61
C ASP A 298 36.26 -10.05 6.74
N ASP A 299 36.99 -10.03 5.63
CA ASP A 299 37.14 -11.15 4.69
C ASP A 299 35.86 -11.58 3.95
N GLY A 300 34.83 -10.72 3.90
CA GLY A 300 33.57 -11.00 3.19
C GLY A 300 32.70 -12.05 3.88
N LYS A 301 32.90 -12.24 5.18
CA LYS A 301 32.04 -13.07 6.02
C LYS A 301 31.00 -12.22 6.72
N PHE A 302 30.04 -12.89 7.33
CA PHE A 302 29.01 -12.26 8.15
C PHE A 302 28.90 -12.97 9.49
N ASN A 303 28.58 -12.20 10.54
CA ASN A 303 27.94 -12.78 11.70
C ASN A 303 26.43 -12.74 11.52
N VAL A 304 25.74 -13.71 12.09
CA VAL A 304 24.28 -13.75 12.08
C VAL A 304 23.81 -13.98 13.50
N SER A 305 22.94 -13.11 13.98
CA SER A 305 22.20 -13.28 15.24
C SER A 305 20.70 -13.19 15.01
N TRP A 306 19.92 -13.77 15.93
CA TRP A 306 18.45 -13.79 15.87
C TRP A 306 17.84 -13.73 17.27
N ASN A 307 16.52 -13.56 17.34
CA ASN A 307 15.81 -13.36 18.61
C ASN A 307 15.63 -14.64 19.44
N ALA A 308 15.72 -15.83 18.82
CA ALA A 308 15.58 -17.17 19.41
C ALA A 308 14.23 -17.51 20.08
N ASP A 309 13.61 -16.53 20.75
CA ASP A 309 12.29 -16.58 21.35
C ASP A 309 11.46 -15.45 20.76
N PRO A 310 10.22 -15.70 20.30
CA PRO A 310 9.37 -14.67 19.72
C PRO A 310 8.97 -13.55 20.71
N ALA A 311 9.15 -13.76 22.02
CA ALA A 311 8.96 -12.72 23.02
C ALA A 311 10.16 -11.76 23.15
N ASN A 312 11.31 -12.07 22.54
CA ASN A 312 12.50 -11.23 22.62
C ASN A 312 12.46 -10.09 21.62
N SER A 313 12.72 -8.87 22.10
CA SER A 313 12.81 -7.65 21.29
C SER A 313 14.21 -7.39 20.70
N HIS A 314 15.16 -8.31 20.89
CA HIS A 314 16.54 -8.17 20.37
C HIS A 314 17.10 -9.49 19.83
N ALA A 315 17.93 -9.39 18.79
CA ALA A 315 18.62 -10.52 18.19
C ALA A 315 19.94 -10.83 18.90
N ALA A 316 19.86 -11.38 20.11
CA ALA A 316 21.03 -11.64 20.95
C ALA A 316 21.62 -13.05 20.77
N ALA A 317 20.88 -13.99 20.18
CA ALA A 317 21.34 -15.36 20.01
C ALA A 317 22.19 -15.47 18.74
N LEU A 318 23.48 -15.80 18.88
CA LEU A 318 24.39 -15.99 17.75
C LEU A 318 24.08 -17.31 17.03
N VAL A 319 23.91 -17.25 15.71
CA VAL A 319 23.83 -18.43 14.83
C VAL A 319 25.23 -18.86 14.39
N GLY A 320 26.08 -17.90 14.01
CA GLY A 320 27.47 -18.14 13.61
C GLY A 320 28.16 -16.89 13.06
N GLU A 321 29.45 -17.02 12.76
CA GLU A 321 30.34 -15.97 12.21
C GLU A 321 31.02 -16.42 10.90
N ASP A 322 30.60 -17.56 10.37
CA ASP A 322 31.14 -18.21 9.18
C ASP A 322 30.23 -18.04 7.95
N PHE A 323 29.23 -17.15 8.04
CA PHE A 323 28.26 -16.95 6.99
C PHE A 323 28.88 -16.29 5.76
N THR A 324 28.51 -16.79 4.59
CA THR A 324 28.94 -16.27 3.28
C THR A 324 27.75 -16.12 2.35
N GLU A 325 27.81 -15.14 1.46
CA GLU A 325 26.73 -14.86 0.51
C GLU A 325 26.69 -15.88 -0.64
N GLN A 326 25.50 -16.43 -0.89
CA GLN A 326 25.17 -17.43 -1.91
C GLN A 326 23.72 -17.19 -2.38
N ASP A 327 23.54 -16.73 -3.62
CA ASP A 327 22.23 -16.60 -4.27
C ASP A 327 21.16 -15.83 -3.46
N GLY A 328 21.54 -14.71 -2.84
CA GLY A 328 20.63 -13.91 -1.98
C GLY A 328 20.44 -14.47 -0.56
N CYS A 329 21.23 -15.48 -0.18
CA CYS A 329 21.29 -16.02 1.16
C CYS A 329 22.68 -15.84 1.76
N LEU A 330 22.73 -15.63 3.07
CA LEU A 330 23.88 -15.93 3.89
C LEU A 330 23.77 -17.37 4.38
N VAL A 331 24.77 -18.19 4.09
CA VAL A 331 24.82 -19.60 4.47
C VAL A 331 26.03 -19.86 5.36
N GLY A 332 25.79 -20.45 6.54
CA GLY A 332 26.82 -20.85 7.51
C GLY A 332 26.60 -22.28 8.02
N ALA A 333 27.49 -22.77 8.88
CA ALA A 333 27.43 -24.15 9.38
C ALA A 333 26.15 -24.48 10.17
N ASN A 334 25.57 -23.49 10.85
CA ASN A 334 24.44 -23.67 11.77
C ASN A 334 23.12 -23.08 11.25
N GLY A 335 23.09 -22.56 10.02
CA GLY A 335 21.88 -21.93 9.54
C GLY A 335 22.02 -21.19 8.21
N LYS A 336 20.93 -20.54 7.85
CA LYS A 336 20.77 -19.81 6.60
C LYS A 336 19.81 -18.64 6.80
N VAL A 337 20.19 -17.46 6.33
CA VAL A 337 19.34 -16.27 6.33
C VAL A 337 19.30 -15.71 4.93
N CYS A 338 18.12 -15.61 4.35
CA CYS A 338 17.95 -15.13 2.99
C CYS A 338 17.06 -13.89 2.93
N ARG A 339 17.35 -13.08 1.92
CA ARG A 339 16.55 -11.94 1.51
C ARG A 339 16.59 -11.87 -0.01
N TRP A 340 15.42 -11.94 -0.62
CA TRP A 340 15.23 -11.69 -2.04
C TRP A 340 14.25 -10.55 -2.24
N ASP A 341 14.42 -9.79 -3.32
CA ASP A 341 13.37 -8.86 -3.73
C ASP A 341 12.08 -9.65 -4.04
N LEU A 342 10.93 -9.04 -3.82
CA LEU A 342 9.64 -9.73 -3.96
C LEU A 342 9.48 -10.37 -5.36
N GLY A 343 9.19 -11.67 -5.37
CA GLY A 343 8.98 -12.46 -6.59
C GLY A 343 10.28 -12.95 -7.25
N THR A 344 11.44 -12.67 -6.66
CA THR A 344 12.76 -13.05 -7.22
C THR A 344 13.39 -14.25 -6.54
N ARG A 345 12.76 -14.80 -5.50
CA ARG A 345 13.26 -16.01 -4.82
C ARG A 345 13.44 -17.16 -5.83
N PRO A 346 14.61 -17.85 -5.84
CA PRO A 346 14.82 -19.03 -6.66
C PRO A 346 13.73 -20.09 -6.41
N LYS A 347 13.20 -20.66 -7.49
CA LYS A 347 12.23 -21.77 -7.44
C LYS A 347 13.02 -23.08 -7.37
N ASP A 348 12.86 -23.80 -6.26
CA ASP A 348 13.38 -25.16 -6.08
C ASP A 348 12.67 -26.21 -6.98
#